data_AF-A0A4R5CT06-F1
#
_entry.id   AF-A0A4R5CT06-F1
#
_cell.length_a   1.000
_cell.length_b   1.000
_cell.length_c   1.000
_cell.angle_alpha   90.00
_cell.angle_beta   90.00
_cell.angle_gamma   90.00
#
_symmetry.space_group_name_H-M   'P 1'
#
loop_
_entity.id
_entity.type
_entity.pdbx_description
1 polymer ?
#
loop_
_entity_poly.entity_id
_entity_poly.type
_entity_poly.pdbx_seq_one_letter_code
_entity_poly.pdbx_strand_id
1 'polypeptide(L)'
;MKIKVLLIVCALFGFQMGFAQEVKTVAIDSVKSMSIDLASQKSIDKEVAREKSKADRAIRDQERAEKSRQKAEKKRERAERAREKAIKKEEKQERKIEKADNSVQKLNSKITRAKRDLDKMEAKLDKTMSRGKLSEIEIEKGNLKISKQRLKIQELEVDIAKAENKFKKLNN
;
A
#
# COMPACT_ATOMS: atom_id res chain seq x y z
N MET A 1 -17.38 -33.12 -36.86
CA MET A 1 -16.46 -32.15 -37.51
C MET A 1 -15.22 -32.78 -38.16
N LYS A 2 -14.82 -34.01 -37.79
CA LYS A 2 -13.58 -34.64 -38.31
C LYS A 2 -13.68 -35.11 -39.78
N ILE A 3 -14.82 -35.63 -40.21
CA ILE A 3 -15.06 -36.09 -41.60
C ILE A 3 -15.13 -34.93 -42.61
N LYS A 4 -15.64 -33.76 -42.20
CA LYS A 4 -15.70 -32.58 -43.06
C LYS A 4 -14.31 -31.96 -43.30
N VAL A 5 -13.43 -32.03 -42.30
CA VAL A 5 -12.03 -31.58 -42.43
C VAL A 5 -11.21 -32.56 -43.29
N LEU A 6 -11.47 -33.87 -43.18
CA LEU A 6 -10.82 -34.90 -44.03
C LEU A 6 -11.17 -34.73 -45.52
N LEU A 7 -12.43 -34.44 -45.84
CA LEU A 7 -12.89 -34.21 -47.22
C LEU A 7 -12.27 -32.94 -47.85
N ILE A 8 -12.07 -31.88 -47.06
CA ILE A 8 -11.45 -30.63 -47.53
C ILE A 8 -9.95 -30.84 -47.79
N VAL A 9 -9.26 -31.63 -46.97
CA VAL A 9 -7.84 -31.96 -47.18
C VAL A 9 -7.65 -32.86 -48.40
N CYS A 10 -8.53 -33.85 -48.63
CA CYS A 10 -8.49 -34.67 -49.85
C CYS A 10 -8.80 -33.87 -51.13
N ALA A 11 -9.70 -32.88 -51.08
CA ALA A 11 -10.00 -32.01 -52.21
C ALA A 11 -8.83 -31.07 -52.57
N LEU A 12 -8.04 -30.62 -51.57
CA LEU A 12 -6.87 -29.77 -51.80
C LEU A 12 -5.66 -30.53 -52.36
N PHE A 13 -5.51 -31.83 -52.03
CA PHE A 13 -4.45 -32.68 -52.61
C PHE A 13 -4.79 -33.17 -54.03
N GLY A 14 -6.07 -33.38 -54.35
CA GLY A 14 -6.51 -33.83 -55.68
C GLY A 14 -6.30 -32.80 -56.80
N PHE A 15 -6.18 -31.51 -56.46
CA PHE A 15 -6.01 -30.43 -57.44
C PHE A 15 -4.57 -30.28 -57.96
N GLN A 16 -3.58 -30.95 -57.34
CA GLN A 16 -2.18 -30.87 -57.78
C GLN A 16 -1.78 -31.92 -58.85
N MET A 17 -2.63 -32.91 -59.14
CA MET A 17 -2.30 -34.00 -60.09
C MET A 17 -2.71 -33.71 -61.55
N GLY A 18 -3.21 -32.51 -61.86
CA GLY A 18 -3.78 -32.16 -63.17
C GLY A 18 -2.89 -31.36 -64.15
N PHE A 19 -1.63 -31.09 -63.83
CA PHE A 19 -0.70 -30.36 -64.72
C PHE A 19 0.55 -31.17 -65.09
N ALA A 20 0.39 -32.47 -65.34
CA ALA A 20 1.41 -33.28 -66.00
C ALA A 20 1.32 -33.07 -67.52
N GLN A 21 1.79 -31.92 -68.00
CA GLN A 21 1.99 -31.68 -69.44
C GLN A 21 3.48 -31.76 -69.76
N GLU A 22 3.81 -32.84 -70.46
CA GLU A 22 5.00 -33.15 -71.26
C GLU A 22 6.13 -32.10 -71.32
N VAL A 23 7.26 -32.40 -70.68
CA VAL A 23 8.53 -31.75 -71.00
C VAL A 23 9.27 -32.62 -72.00
N LYS A 24 9.21 -32.22 -73.28
CA LYS A 24 10.15 -32.67 -74.31
C LYS A 24 11.57 -32.38 -73.83
N THR A 25 12.41 -33.41 -73.87
CA THR A 25 13.85 -33.35 -73.67
C THR A 25 14.49 -32.42 -74.69
N VAL A 26 14.76 -31.18 -74.26
CA VAL A 26 15.70 -30.29 -74.97
C VAL A 26 16.89 -30.08 -74.04
N ALA A 27 18.07 -30.30 -74.61
CA ALA A 27 19.38 -30.28 -74.00
C ALA A 27 19.55 -29.21 -72.91
N ILE A 28 19.97 -29.69 -71.73
CA ILE A 28 20.41 -28.86 -70.61
C ILE A 28 21.78 -28.27 -70.98
N ASP A 29 21.83 -26.96 -71.18
CA ASP A 29 23.07 -26.19 -71.01
C ASP A 29 23.17 -25.77 -69.54
N SER A 30 23.96 -26.53 -68.79
CA SER A 30 24.12 -26.49 -67.32
C SER A 30 24.46 -25.09 -66.75
N VAL A 31 24.98 -24.19 -67.58
CA VAL A 31 25.46 -22.86 -67.16
C VAL A 31 24.32 -21.82 -67.04
N LYS A 32 23.23 -22.00 -67.79
CA LYS A 32 22.11 -21.03 -67.83
C LYS A 32 21.01 -21.32 -66.80
N SER A 33 20.80 -22.58 -66.43
CA SER A 33 19.87 -22.96 -65.33
C SER A 33 20.44 -22.56 -63.96
N MET A 34 21.75 -22.72 -63.77
CA MET A 34 22.43 -22.35 -62.52
C MET A 34 22.39 -20.84 -62.23
N SER A 35 22.29 -19.99 -63.26
CA SER A 35 22.22 -18.53 -63.12
C SER A 35 20.79 -18.00 -62.90
N ILE A 36 19.76 -18.69 -63.40
CA ILE A 36 18.35 -18.36 -63.18
C ILE A 36 17.88 -18.81 -61.78
N ASP A 37 18.36 -19.95 -61.30
CA ASP A 37 18.14 -20.41 -59.92
C ASP A 37 18.85 -19.51 -58.91
N LEU A 38 20.12 -19.13 -59.14
CA LEU A 38 20.83 -18.21 -58.24
C LEU A 38 20.14 -16.84 -58.13
N ALA A 39 19.63 -16.29 -59.24
CA ALA A 39 18.95 -15.00 -59.24
C ALA A 39 17.61 -15.04 -58.50
N SER A 40 16.85 -16.13 -58.67
CA SER A 40 15.58 -16.37 -57.99
C SER A 40 15.77 -16.67 -56.49
N GLN A 41 16.81 -17.43 -56.12
CA GLN A 41 17.22 -17.65 -54.74
C GLN A 41 17.59 -16.32 -54.06
N LYS A 42 18.35 -15.45 -54.74
CA LYS A 42 18.78 -14.15 -54.20
C LYS A 42 17.61 -13.17 -53.99
N SER A 43 16.57 -13.23 -54.81
CA SER A 43 15.34 -12.44 -54.59
C SER A 43 14.52 -12.97 -53.41
N ILE A 44 14.39 -14.30 -53.26
CA ILE A 44 13.69 -14.92 -52.14
C ILE A 44 14.44 -14.66 -50.83
N ASP A 45 15.76 -14.79 -50.81
CA ASP A 45 16.60 -14.50 -49.64
C ASP A 45 16.51 -13.02 -49.22
N LYS A 46 16.43 -12.09 -50.19
CA LYS A 46 16.26 -10.66 -49.92
C LYS A 46 14.88 -10.33 -49.37
N GLU A 47 13.85 -11.05 -49.79
CA GLU A 47 12.48 -10.89 -49.30
C GLU A 47 12.32 -11.50 -47.90
N VAL A 48 12.85 -12.71 -47.67
CA VAL A 48 12.93 -13.33 -46.35
C VAL A 48 13.76 -12.48 -45.38
N ALA A 49 14.86 -11.87 -45.82
CA ALA A 49 15.64 -10.93 -45.00
C ALA A 49 14.85 -9.65 -44.66
N ARG A 50 14.03 -9.14 -45.58
CA ARG A 50 13.15 -7.98 -45.35
C ARG A 50 12.02 -8.31 -44.38
N GLU A 51 11.41 -9.49 -44.48
CA GLU A 51 10.38 -9.93 -43.55
C GLU A 51 10.94 -10.19 -42.15
N LYS A 52 12.09 -10.85 -42.04
CA LYS A 52 12.81 -11.01 -40.76
C LYS A 52 13.14 -9.66 -40.13
N SER A 53 13.60 -8.69 -40.92
CA SER A 53 13.87 -7.33 -40.41
C SER A 53 12.62 -6.60 -39.94
N LYS A 54 11.46 -6.79 -40.59
CA LYS A 54 10.18 -6.21 -40.17
C LYS A 54 9.65 -6.88 -38.89
N ALA A 55 9.76 -8.21 -38.80
CA ALA A 55 9.40 -8.97 -37.61
C ALA A 55 10.27 -8.56 -36.41
N ASP A 56 11.59 -8.43 -36.59
CA ASP A 56 12.51 -7.98 -35.54
C ASP A 56 12.21 -6.55 -35.06
N ARG A 57 11.82 -5.64 -35.98
CA ARG A 57 11.41 -4.28 -35.60
C ARG A 57 10.10 -4.30 -34.79
N ALA A 58 9.11 -5.08 -35.22
CA ALA A 58 7.84 -5.23 -34.52
C ALA A 58 8.03 -5.81 -33.11
N ILE A 59 8.89 -6.82 -32.96
CA ILE A 59 9.23 -7.41 -31.65
C ILE A 59 9.95 -6.37 -30.77
N ARG A 60 10.91 -5.62 -31.30
CA ARG A 60 11.61 -4.56 -30.54
C ARG A 60 10.67 -3.43 -30.11
N ASP A 61 9.70 -3.05 -30.94
CA ASP A 61 8.73 -2.01 -30.59
C ASP A 61 7.72 -2.50 -29.55
N GLN A 62 7.30 -3.77 -29.62
CA GLN A 62 6.51 -4.41 -28.55
C GLN A 62 7.28 -4.47 -27.24
N GLU A 63 8.56 -4.90 -27.25
CA GLU A 63 9.41 -4.96 -26.07
C GLU A 63 9.62 -3.58 -25.43
N ARG A 64 9.79 -2.53 -26.25
CA ARG A 64 9.87 -1.13 -25.78
C ARG A 64 8.56 -0.65 -25.18
N ALA A 65 7.43 -0.98 -25.78
CA ALA A 65 6.11 -0.64 -25.27
C ALA A 65 5.83 -1.34 -23.92
N GLU A 66 6.17 -2.62 -23.80
CA GLU A 66 6.06 -3.37 -22.54
C GLU A 66 6.99 -2.83 -21.46
N LYS A 67 8.27 -2.56 -21.78
CA LYS A 67 9.20 -1.93 -20.83
C LYS A 67 8.71 -0.55 -20.39
N SER A 68 8.08 0.22 -21.27
CA SER A 68 7.46 1.51 -20.93
C SER A 68 6.27 1.34 -19.99
N ARG A 69 5.39 0.38 -20.28
CA ARG A 69 4.23 0.04 -19.42
C ARG A 69 4.67 -0.45 -18.04
N GLN A 70 5.62 -1.38 -17.97
CA GLN A 70 6.18 -1.86 -16.70
C GLN A 70 6.82 -0.73 -15.89
N LYS A 71 7.56 0.18 -16.54
CA LYS A 71 8.12 1.37 -15.87
C LYS A 71 7.02 2.28 -15.33
N ALA A 72 5.96 2.51 -16.09
CA ALA A 72 4.82 3.32 -15.66
C ALA A 72 4.08 2.68 -14.48
N GLU A 73 3.83 1.38 -14.52
CA GLU A 73 3.20 0.62 -13.45
C GLU A 73 4.04 0.63 -12.18
N LYS A 74 5.34 0.34 -12.28
CA LYS A 74 6.28 0.40 -11.15
C LYS A 74 6.36 1.80 -10.53
N LYS A 75 6.22 2.87 -11.33
CA LYS A 75 6.13 4.25 -10.81
C LYS A 75 4.81 4.48 -10.06
N ARG A 76 3.68 3.99 -10.59
CA ARG A 76 2.37 4.09 -9.92
C ARG A 76 2.36 3.34 -8.59
N GLU A 77 2.82 2.09 -8.58
CA GLU A 77 2.93 1.27 -7.37
C GLU A 77 3.83 1.93 -6.30
N ARG A 78 4.96 2.51 -6.71
CA ARG A 78 5.83 3.26 -5.79
C ARG A 78 5.14 4.49 -5.21
N ALA A 79 4.40 5.23 -6.03
CA ALA A 79 3.65 6.40 -5.59
C ALA A 79 2.52 6.02 -4.62
N GLU A 80 1.79 4.94 -4.90
CA GLU A 80 0.75 4.42 -4.03
C GLU A 80 1.30 3.94 -2.69
N ARG A 81 2.39 3.14 -2.71
CA ARG A 81 3.10 2.73 -1.49
C ARG A 81 3.62 3.92 -0.67
N ALA A 82 4.06 4.99 -1.34
CA ALA A 82 4.49 6.20 -0.64
C ALA A 82 3.31 6.91 0.04
N ARG A 83 2.16 7.01 -0.64
CA ARG A 83 0.92 7.57 -0.08
C ARG A 83 0.41 6.74 1.10
N GLU A 84 0.35 5.42 0.98
CA GLU A 84 -0.06 4.53 2.07
C GLU A 84 0.85 4.67 3.30
N LYS A 85 2.18 4.77 3.08
CA LYS A 85 3.13 5.02 4.16
C LYS A 85 2.93 6.39 4.82
N ALA A 86 2.54 7.42 4.06
CA ALA A 86 2.24 8.74 4.60
C ALA A 86 0.98 8.70 5.48
N ILE A 87 -0.12 8.15 4.95
CA ILE A 87 -1.38 7.96 5.69
C ILE A 87 -1.15 7.17 6.99
N LYS A 88 -0.41 6.05 6.91
CA LYS A 88 -0.10 5.23 8.09
C LYS A 88 0.77 5.95 9.12
N LYS A 89 1.57 6.95 8.71
CA LYS A 89 2.33 7.78 9.65
C LYS A 89 1.43 8.80 10.33
N GLU A 90 0.53 9.43 9.58
CA GLU A 90 -0.47 10.37 10.09
C GLU A 90 -1.40 9.68 11.09
N GLU A 91 -2.01 8.54 10.72
CA GLU A 91 -2.85 7.75 11.63
C GLU A 91 -2.12 7.36 12.92
N LYS A 92 -0.83 7.00 12.83
CA LYS A 92 -0.01 6.69 14.02
C LYS A 92 0.22 7.92 14.89
N GLN A 93 0.35 9.11 14.30
CA GLN A 93 0.52 10.35 15.03
C GLN A 93 -0.80 10.76 15.70
N GLU A 94 -1.91 10.71 14.97
CA GLU A 94 -3.26 10.96 15.51
C GLU A 94 -3.56 10.04 16.69
N ARG A 95 -3.31 8.73 16.57
CA ARG A 95 -3.47 7.77 17.68
C ARG A 95 -2.60 8.10 18.89
N LYS A 96 -1.42 8.71 18.71
CA LYS A 96 -0.58 9.14 19.85
C LYS A 96 -1.16 10.38 20.52
N ILE A 97 -1.65 11.33 19.74
CA ILE A 97 -2.31 12.56 20.23
C ILE A 97 -3.57 12.17 20.99
N GLU A 98 -4.42 11.31 20.43
CA GLU A 98 -5.65 10.82 21.07
C GLU A 98 -5.36 10.10 22.40
N LYS A 99 -4.32 9.26 22.45
CA LYS A 99 -3.91 8.60 23.70
C LYS A 99 -3.43 9.60 24.76
N ALA A 100 -2.71 10.64 24.34
CA ALA A 100 -2.25 11.69 25.24
C ALA A 100 -3.43 12.53 25.77
N ASP A 101 -4.38 12.91 24.92
CA ASP A 101 -5.60 13.63 25.31
C ASP A 101 -6.44 12.80 26.29
N ASN A 102 -6.71 11.53 25.97
CA ASN A 102 -7.41 10.62 26.86
C ASN A 102 -6.74 10.48 28.23
N SER A 103 -5.41 10.55 28.29
CA SER A 103 -4.68 10.55 29.56
C SER A 103 -4.93 11.82 30.37
N VAL A 104 -4.90 12.99 29.73
CA VAL A 104 -5.22 14.28 30.35
C VAL A 104 -6.65 14.27 30.88
N GLN A 105 -7.63 13.86 30.05
CA GLN A 105 -9.04 13.77 30.46
C GLN A 105 -9.24 12.85 31.67
N LYS A 106 -8.61 11.67 31.68
CA LYS A 106 -8.68 10.74 32.82
C LYS A 106 -8.11 11.37 34.10
N LEU A 107 -6.97 12.03 34.03
CA LEU A 107 -6.38 12.71 35.19
C LEU A 107 -7.26 13.88 35.66
N ASN A 108 -7.80 14.69 34.75
CA ASN A 108 -8.75 15.76 35.06
C ASN A 108 -10.03 15.24 35.76
N SER A 109 -10.53 14.07 35.36
CA SER A 109 -11.65 13.43 36.06
C SER A 109 -11.29 12.98 37.48
N LYS A 110 -10.06 12.45 37.68
CA LYS A 110 -9.57 12.00 38.98
C LYS A 110 -9.37 13.17 39.94
N ILE A 111 -8.73 14.26 39.50
CA ILE A 111 -8.53 15.45 40.33
C ILE A 111 -9.85 16.10 40.70
N THR A 112 -10.82 16.16 39.78
CA THR A 112 -12.15 16.73 40.06
C THR A 112 -12.89 15.92 41.14
N ARG A 113 -12.76 14.60 41.14
CA ARG A 113 -13.30 13.74 42.21
C ARG A 113 -12.55 13.95 43.52
N ALA A 114 -11.22 13.99 43.46
CA ALA A 114 -10.38 14.20 44.64
C ALA A 114 -10.66 15.54 45.34
N LYS A 115 -10.85 16.63 44.57
CA LYS A 115 -11.25 17.95 45.06
C LYS A 115 -12.64 17.89 45.71
N ARG A 116 -13.63 17.28 45.06
CA ARG A 116 -14.96 17.07 45.66
C ARG A 116 -14.93 16.27 46.97
N ASP A 117 -14.07 15.27 47.06
CA ASP A 117 -13.92 14.47 48.27
C ASP A 117 -13.25 15.27 49.38
N LEU A 118 -12.26 16.13 49.04
CA LEU A 118 -11.66 17.07 49.97
C LEU A 118 -12.71 18.03 50.54
N ASP A 119 -13.52 18.66 49.69
CA ASP A 119 -14.58 19.59 50.10
C ASP A 119 -15.57 18.92 51.07
N LYS A 120 -15.94 17.66 50.78
CA LYS A 120 -16.82 16.88 51.66
C LYS A 120 -16.17 16.53 53.00
N MET A 121 -14.85 16.28 53.03
CA MET A 121 -14.13 16.00 54.27
C MET A 121 -14.02 17.25 55.15
N GLU A 122 -13.66 18.38 54.55
CA GLU A 122 -13.58 19.69 55.22
C GLU A 122 -14.96 20.07 55.77
N ALA A 123 -16.01 20.06 54.94
CA ALA A 123 -17.36 20.39 55.37
C ALA A 123 -17.90 19.46 56.48
N LYS A 124 -17.54 18.17 56.46
CA LYS A 124 -17.92 17.24 57.54
C LYS A 124 -17.20 17.57 58.83
N LEU A 125 -15.88 17.79 58.77
CA LEU A 125 -15.06 18.10 59.93
C LEU A 125 -15.55 19.40 60.58
N ASP A 126 -15.69 20.46 59.80
CA ASP A 126 -16.15 21.78 60.26
C ASP A 126 -17.53 21.69 60.91
N LYS A 127 -18.48 20.98 60.28
CA LYS A 127 -19.83 20.78 60.82
C LYS A 127 -19.83 20.01 62.14
N THR A 128 -18.95 19.04 62.31
CA THR A 128 -18.85 18.28 63.57
C THR A 128 -18.11 19.05 64.66
N MET A 129 -17.08 19.81 64.27
CA MET A 129 -16.34 20.72 65.15
C MET A 129 -17.25 21.84 65.67
N SER A 130 -18.02 22.50 64.80
CA SER A 130 -18.93 23.58 65.18
C SER A 130 -20.06 23.13 66.12
N ARG A 131 -20.35 21.83 66.14
CA ARG A 131 -21.31 21.21 67.07
C ARG A 131 -20.68 20.76 68.39
N GLY A 132 -19.38 20.93 68.58
CA GLY A 132 -18.64 20.48 69.77
C GLY A 132 -18.62 18.96 69.95
N LYS A 133 -18.81 18.19 68.86
CA LYS A 133 -18.95 16.72 68.92
C LYS A 133 -17.63 15.96 68.77
N LEU A 134 -16.50 16.67 68.68
CA LEU A 134 -15.18 16.08 68.47
C LEU A 134 -14.24 16.48 69.60
N SER A 135 -13.42 15.53 70.04
CA SER A 135 -12.24 15.79 70.86
C SER A 135 -11.10 16.37 70.03
N GLU A 136 -10.14 17.01 70.69
CA GLU A 136 -8.94 17.58 70.07
C GLU A 136 -8.16 16.56 69.23
N ILE A 137 -8.02 15.33 69.74
CA ILE A 137 -7.37 14.21 69.05
C ILE A 137 -8.13 13.82 67.77
N GLU A 138 -9.46 13.83 67.79
CA GLU A 138 -10.26 13.50 66.61
C GLU A 138 -10.20 14.60 65.55
N ILE A 139 -10.15 15.87 65.98
CA ILE A 139 -9.92 17.02 65.09
C ILE A 139 -8.58 16.87 64.38
N GLU A 140 -7.52 16.57 65.12
CA GLU A 140 -6.18 16.39 64.55
C GLU A 140 -6.12 15.21 63.58
N LYS A 141 -6.77 14.08 63.90
CA LYS A 141 -6.92 12.94 62.97
C LYS A 141 -7.70 13.32 61.70
N GLY A 142 -8.71 14.17 61.81
CA GLY A 142 -9.47 14.71 60.68
C GLY A 142 -8.59 15.58 59.78
N ASN A 143 -7.87 16.53 60.38
CA ASN A 143 -6.92 17.41 59.70
C ASN A 143 -5.82 16.62 58.99
N LEU A 144 -5.28 15.56 59.61
CA LEU A 144 -4.28 14.68 58.98
C LEU A 144 -4.83 13.99 57.72
N LYS A 145 -6.10 13.54 57.73
CA LYS A 145 -6.74 12.94 56.54
C LYS A 145 -6.93 13.98 55.43
N ILE A 146 -7.37 15.19 55.77
CA ILE A 146 -7.50 16.31 54.84
C ILE A 146 -6.15 16.65 54.22
N SER A 147 -5.09 16.76 55.02
CA SER A 147 -3.72 17.01 54.54
C SER A 147 -3.22 15.92 53.58
N LYS A 148 -3.45 14.64 53.89
CA LYS A 148 -3.13 13.53 52.98
C LYS A 148 -3.87 13.64 51.65
N GLN A 149 -5.14 14.03 51.68
CA GLN A 149 -5.92 14.25 50.45
C GLN A 149 -5.39 15.44 49.64
N ARG A 150 -5.01 16.54 50.30
CA ARG A 150 -4.38 17.71 49.64
C ARG A 150 -3.08 17.33 48.93
N LEU A 151 -2.23 16.52 49.57
CA LEU A 151 -1.01 15.99 48.94
C LEU A 151 -1.32 15.15 47.70
N LYS A 152 -2.31 14.26 47.78
CA LYS A 152 -2.76 13.47 46.62
C LYS A 152 -3.26 14.35 45.46
N ILE A 153 -3.95 15.47 45.76
CA ILE A 153 -4.37 16.43 44.75
C ILE A 153 -3.15 17.10 44.10
N GLN A 154 -2.15 17.51 44.88
CA GLN A 154 -0.91 18.10 44.34
C GLN A 154 -0.14 17.12 43.44
N GLU A 155 -0.05 15.85 43.83
CA GLU A 155 0.54 14.80 42.97
C GLU A 155 -0.20 14.68 41.64
N LEU A 156 -1.54 14.67 41.68
CA LEU A 156 -2.36 14.66 40.46
C LEU A 156 -2.17 15.91 39.60
N GLU A 157 -2.00 17.10 40.20
CA GLU A 157 -1.72 18.34 39.46
C GLU A 157 -0.38 18.27 38.73
N VAL A 158 0.65 17.71 39.37
CA VAL A 158 1.96 17.46 38.73
C VAL A 158 1.82 16.47 37.57
N ASP A 159 1.05 15.40 37.74
CA ASP A 159 0.84 14.41 36.69
C ASP A 159 0.04 14.98 35.50
N ILE A 160 -0.96 15.83 35.77
CA ILE A 160 -1.72 16.56 34.75
C ILE A 160 -0.76 17.46 33.97
N ALA A 161 0.05 18.28 34.64
CA ALA A 161 1.00 19.16 33.97
C ALA A 161 1.99 18.38 33.08
N LYS A 162 2.46 17.22 33.53
CA LYS A 162 3.31 16.32 32.71
C LYS A 162 2.55 15.79 31.49
N ALA A 163 1.31 15.37 31.67
CA ALA A 163 0.47 14.83 30.60
C ALA A 163 0.11 15.89 29.56
N GLU A 164 -0.26 17.10 29.99
CA GLU A 164 -0.55 18.26 29.13
C GLU A 164 0.69 18.69 28.34
N ASN A 165 1.86 18.73 28.98
CA ASN A 165 3.11 19.01 28.29
C ASN A 165 3.42 17.95 27.22
N LYS A 166 3.15 16.67 27.50
CA LYS A 166 3.32 15.59 26.52
C LYS A 166 2.32 15.74 25.36
N PHE A 167 1.06 16.06 25.65
CA PHE A 167 0.05 16.30 24.63
C PHE A 167 0.44 17.49 23.74
N LYS A 168 0.83 18.62 24.34
CA LYS A 168 1.30 19.82 23.61
C LYS A 168 2.50 19.52 22.70
N LYS A 169 3.45 18.69 23.14
CA LYS A 169 4.60 18.27 22.32
C LYS A 169 4.24 17.36 21.14
N LEU A 170 3.11 16.66 21.20
CA LEU A 170 2.65 15.80 20.11
C LEU A 170 1.74 16.54 19.13
N ASN A 171 1.10 17.62 19.59
CA ASN A 171 0.13 18.40 18.82
C ASN A 171 0.72 19.68 18.20
N ASN A 172 1.89 20.14 18.66
CA ASN A 172 2.70 21.17 18.01
C ASN A 172 3.69 20.53 17.02
#